data_AF-A0A0Q9WXM3-F1
#
_entry.id   AF-A0A0Q9WXM3-F1
#
_cell.length_a   1.000
_cell.length_b   1.000
_cell.length_c   1.000
_cell.angle_alpha   90.00
_cell.angle_beta   90.00
_cell.angle_gamma   90.00
#
_symmetry.space_group_name_H-M   'P 1'
#
loop_
_entity.id
_entity.type
_entity.pdbx_description
1 polymer ?
#
loop_
_entity_poly.entity_id
_entity_poly.type
_entity_poly.pdbx_seq_one_letter_code
_entity_poly.pdbx_strand_id
1 'polypeptide(L)'
;MMDVKARNNGFAYHLFQGVILLAVALDLATCSEREVLQCYKCSVTVEKYFVDNATIVTPLCSKFEESAHYVAQCPYSTMCLKTISTLHLQNGQKQETITRGCAQQKNTTQVFRNRQWEQEHLVQEVYKEECTEIQSNFAGSKIMHCYCRGELCNSAKYFTADRKLISATIFLFSAILLFNNI
;
A
#
# COMPACT_ATOMS: atom_id res chain seq x y z
N MET A 1 57.14 -21.54 -14.35
CA MET A 1 55.75 -21.74 -14.79
C MET A 1 54.84 -21.27 -13.66
N MET A 2 54.60 -19.96 -13.58
CA MET A 2 53.73 -19.34 -12.58
C MET A 2 52.55 -18.67 -13.30
N ASP A 3 51.39 -18.76 -12.66
CA ASP A 3 50.24 -17.85 -12.79
C ASP A 3 49.42 -17.78 -14.08
N VAL A 4 48.52 -18.75 -14.25
CA VAL A 4 47.30 -18.56 -15.08
C VAL A 4 46.03 -18.50 -14.20
N LYS A 5 46.06 -19.05 -12.98
CA LYS A 5 44.87 -19.15 -12.12
C LYS A 5 44.55 -17.86 -11.34
N ALA A 6 45.55 -17.08 -10.92
CA ALA A 6 45.30 -15.81 -10.23
C ALA A 6 44.77 -14.71 -11.17
N ARG A 7 45.15 -14.74 -12.45
CA ARG A 7 44.71 -13.76 -13.46
C ARG A 7 43.22 -13.85 -13.79
N ASN A 8 42.64 -15.04 -13.69
CA ASN A 8 41.23 -15.28 -14.00
C ASN A 8 40.27 -14.77 -12.90
N ASN A 9 40.72 -14.77 -11.65
CA ASN A 9 39.93 -14.29 -10.51
C ASN A 9 39.79 -12.76 -10.49
N GLY A 10 40.82 -12.02 -10.94
CA GLY A 10 40.77 -10.56 -11.05
C GLY A 10 39.81 -10.07 -12.15
N PHE A 11 39.78 -10.77 -13.28
CA PHE A 11 38.88 -10.41 -14.40
C PHE A 11 37.40 -10.63 -14.04
N ALA A 12 37.08 -11.75 -13.39
CA ALA A 12 35.74 -12.01 -12.88
C ALA A 12 35.31 -10.96 -11.84
N TYR A 13 36.21 -10.57 -10.93
CA TYR A 13 35.93 -9.55 -9.92
C TYR A 13 35.62 -8.16 -10.51
N HIS A 14 36.38 -7.73 -11.52
CA HIS A 14 36.14 -6.46 -12.21
C HIS A 14 34.85 -6.48 -13.05
N LEU A 15 34.51 -7.62 -13.67
CA LEU A 15 33.22 -7.80 -14.33
C LEU A 15 32.07 -7.72 -13.33
N PHE A 16 32.18 -8.38 -12.18
CA PHE A 16 31.17 -8.31 -11.11
C PHE A 16 31.02 -6.88 -10.56
N GLN A 17 32.12 -6.16 -10.30
CA GLN A 17 32.07 -4.76 -9.90
C GLN A 17 31.42 -3.87 -10.96
N GLY A 18 31.73 -4.09 -12.24
CA GLY A 18 31.13 -3.35 -13.35
C GLY A 18 29.62 -3.56 -13.46
N VAL A 19 29.16 -4.80 -13.29
CA VAL A 19 27.72 -5.14 -13.28
C VAL A 19 27.00 -4.50 -12.09
N ILE A 20 27.62 -4.52 -10.90
CA ILE A 20 27.04 -3.88 -9.70
C ILE A 20 26.94 -2.36 -9.88
N LEU A 21 27.99 -1.72 -10.38
CA LEU A 21 27.98 -0.26 -10.63
C LEU A 21 26.96 0.13 -11.70
N LEU A 22 26.79 -0.69 -12.73
CA LEU A 22 25.78 -0.47 -13.77
C LEU A 22 24.35 -0.63 -13.22
N ALA A 23 24.11 -1.62 -12.36
CA ALA A 23 22.81 -1.82 -11.71
C ALA A 23 22.44 -0.64 -10.80
N VAL A 24 23.38 -0.16 -9.98
CA VAL A 24 23.17 1.02 -9.11
C VAL A 24 22.92 2.29 -9.93
N ALA A 25 23.58 2.45 -11.08
CA ALA A 25 23.36 3.59 -11.97
C ALA A 25 21.99 3.54 -12.67
N LEU A 26 21.51 2.34 -13.03
CA LEU A 26 20.18 2.15 -13.62
C LEU A 26 19.06 2.43 -12.62
N ASP A 27 19.23 2.07 -11.35
CA ASP A 27 18.27 2.39 -10.27
C ASP A 27 18.15 3.90 -10.04
N LEU A 28 19.26 4.66 -10.13
CA LEU A 28 19.29 6.11 -9.98
C LEU A 28 18.70 6.90 -11.17
N ALA A 29 18.59 6.27 -12.34
CA ALA A 29 18.12 6.92 -13.57
C ALA A 29 16.59 6.89 -13.75
N THR A 30 15.85 6.27 -12.83
CA THR A 30 14.39 6.29 -12.84
C THR A 30 13.88 7.62 -12.27
N CYS A 31 13.83 8.65 -13.11
CA CYS A 31 12.97 9.80 -12.85
C CYS A 31 11.52 9.32 -12.93
N SER A 32 10.97 8.91 -11.78
CA SER A 32 9.55 8.64 -11.60
C SER A 32 8.76 9.85 -12.14
N GLU A 33 7.97 9.65 -13.19
CA GLU A 33 6.75 10.44 -13.36
C GLU A 33 6.03 10.43 -12.01
N ARG A 34 5.39 11.53 -11.60
CA ARG A 34 4.59 11.51 -10.37
C ARG A 34 3.41 10.57 -10.61
N GLU A 35 3.62 9.29 -10.36
CA GLU A 35 2.59 8.28 -10.44
C GLU A 35 1.52 8.66 -9.41
N VAL A 36 0.31 8.85 -9.90
CA VAL A 36 -0.84 9.06 -9.03
C VAL A 36 -1.02 7.78 -8.23
N LEU A 37 -1.03 7.91 -6.90
CA LEU A 37 -1.18 6.76 -6.00
C LEU A 37 -2.37 5.90 -6.40
N GLN A 38 -2.17 4.59 -6.54
CA GLN A 38 -3.25 3.64 -6.78
C GLN A 38 -3.56 2.84 -5.52
N CYS A 39 -4.85 2.68 -5.24
CA CYS A 39 -5.33 1.89 -4.11
C CYS A 39 -6.44 0.95 -4.58
N TYR A 40 -6.65 -0.13 -3.84
CA TYR A 40 -7.87 -0.90 -4.00
C TYR A 40 -9.07 -0.13 -3.48
N LYS A 41 -10.18 -0.16 -4.22
CA LYS A 41 -11.45 0.47 -3.89
C LYS A 41 -12.59 -0.54 -4.00
N CYS A 42 -13.32 -0.71 -2.90
CA CYS A 42 -14.55 -1.47 -2.86
C CYS A 42 -15.43 -1.00 -1.70
N SER A 43 -16.73 -1.24 -1.81
CA SER A 43 -17.72 -0.88 -0.79
C SER A 43 -18.54 -2.10 -0.35
N VAL A 44 -19.26 -1.96 0.75
CA VAL A 44 -20.20 -2.99 1.25
C VAL A 44 -21.44 -3.10 0.36
N THR A 45 -21.77 -2.03 -0.36
CA THR A 45 -22.86 -1.96 -1.35
C THR A 45 -22.30 -1.51 -2.70
N VAL A 46 -22.97 -1.85 -3.79
CA VAL A 46 -22.58 -1.35 -5.11
C VAL A 46 -22.95 0.12 -5.19
N GLU A 47 -21.95 0.99 -5.29
CA GLU A 47 -22.14 2.42 -5.50
C GLU A 47 -21.96 2.72 -6.98
N LYS A 48 -22.84 3.56 -7.54
CA LYS A 48 -22.75 4.04 -8.92
C LYS A 48 -22.73 5.56 -8.88
N TYR A 49 -21.73 6.16 -9.50
CA TYR A 49 -21.62 7.61 -9.62
C TYR A 49 -21.34 8.00 -11.07
N PHE A 50 -21.84 9.17 -11.46
CA PHE A 50 -21.73 9.69 -12.82
C PHE A 50 -20.75 10.86 -12.81
N VAL A 51 -19.66 10.73 -13.57
CA VAL A 51 -18.61 11.76 -13.69
C VAL A 51 -18.27 11.86 -15.17
N ASP A 52 -18.31 13.08 -15.72
CA ASP A 52 -17.90 13.39 -17.09
C ASP A 52 -18.49 12.44 -18.16
N ASN A 53 -19.81 12.20 -18.09
CA ASN A 53 -20.55 11.29 -18.96
C ASN A 53 -20.21 9.79 -18.83
N ALA A 54 -19.41 9.41 -17.85
CA ALA A 54 -19.09 8.02 -17.54
C ALA A 54 -19.78 7.55 -16.25
N THR A 55 -20.31 6.32 -16.27
CA THR A 55 -20.77 5.66 -15.04
C THR A 55 -19.61 4.91 -14.41
N ILE A 56 -19.22 5.32 -13.21
CA ILE A 56 -18.20 4.65 -12.44
C ILE A 56 -18.88 3.80 -11.37
N VAL A 57 -18.48 2.54 -11.27
CA VAL A 57 -19.08 1.56 -10.36
C VAL A 57 -18.04 1.14 -9.33
N THR A 58 -18.34 1.34 -8.05
CA THR A 58 -17.54 0.77 -6.96
C THR A 58 -17.97 -0.70 -6.75
N PRO A 59 -17.06 -1.68 -6.91
CA PRO A 59 -17.39 -3.09 -6.72
C PRO A 59 -17.59 -3.47 -5.25
N LEU A 60 -18.21 -4.62 -5.02
CA LEU A 60 -18.45 -5.16 -3.68
C LEU A 60 -17.16 -5.72 -3.07
N CYS A 61 -16.88 -5.37 -1.82
CA CYS A 61 -15.76 -5.94 -1.08
C CYS A 61 -15.96 -7.42 -0.70
N SER A 62 -17.21 -7.91 -0.66
CA SER A 62 -17.49 -9.33 -0.41
C SER A 62 -16.96 -10.25 -1.51
N LYS A 63 -16.68 -9.69 -2.70
CA LYS A 63 -16.08 -10.39 -3.85
C LYS A 63 -14.66 -9.92 -4.14
N PHE A 64 -14.06 -9.16 -3.22
CA PHE A 64 -12.75 -8.55 -3.43
C PHE A 64 -11.69 -9.59 -3.80
N GLU A 65 -10.98 -9.30 -4.88
CA GLU A 65 -9.79 -9.97 -5.36
C GLU A 65 -8.77 -8.90 -5.73
N GLU A 66 -7.49 -9.28 -5.72
CA GLU A 66 -6.37 -8.39 -6.08
C GLU A 66 -6.28 -8.26 -7.61
N SER A 67 -7.32 -7.71 -8.22
CA SER A 67 -7.45 -7.54 -9.67
C SER A 67 -7.64 -6.07 -10.06
N ALA A 68 -7.32 -5.74 -11.31
CA ALA A 68 -7.42 -4.39 -11.85
C ALA A 68 -8.84 -3.79 -11.75
N HIS A 69 -9.88 -4.63 -11.68
CA HIS A 69 -11.26 -4.18 -11.45
C HIS A 69 -11.40 -3.37 -10.16
N TYR A 70 -10.62 -3.71 -9.15
CA TYR A 70 -10.67 -3.08 -7.84
C TYR A 70 -9.72 -1.88 -7.71
N VAL A 71 -8.94 -1.54 -8.74
CA VAL A 71 -7.94 -0.48 -8.65
C VAL A 71 -8.56 0.89 -8.94
N ALA A 72 -8.22 1.88 -8.12
CA ALA A 72 -8.64 3.28 -8.29
C ALA A 72 -7.47 4.24 -8.10
N GLN A 73 -7.46 5.32 -8.89
CA GLN A 73 -6.50 6.41 -8.79
C GLN A 73 -6.87 7.36 -7.63
N CYS A 74 -5.87 7.78 -6.85
CA CYS A 74 -6.02 8.60 -5.65
C CYS A 74 -5.26 9.95 -5.77
N PRO A 75 -5.67 10.86 -6.66
CA PRO A 75 -4.92 12.11 -6.94
C PRO A 75 -4.87 13.10 -5.77
N TYR A 76 -5.73 12.94 -4.77
CA TYR A 76 -5.80 13.81 -3.60
C TYR A 76 -5.50 13.06 -2.30
N SER A 77 -4.69 12.00 -2.37
CA SER A 77 -4.29 11.21 -1.23
C SER A 77 -2.86 10.70 -1.37
N THR A 78 -2.18 10.57 -0.24
CA THR A 78 -0.84 9.98 -0.11
C THR A 78 -0.88 8.60 0.55
N MET A 79 -2.08 8.10 0.91
CA MET A 79 -2.27 6.83 1.60
C MET A 79 -3.49 6.08 1.10
N CYS A 80 -3.43 4.76 1.12
CA CYS A 80 -4.61 3.92 1.02
C CYS A 80 -5.26 3.72 2.39
N LEU A 81 -6.57 3.49 2.39
CA LEU A 81 -7.38 3.18 3.56
C LEU A 81 -8.00 1.79 3.39
N LYS A 82 -7.94 1.02 4.47
CA LYS A 82 -8.79 -0.15 4.70
C LYS A 82 -9.58 0.06 5.99
N THR A 83 -10.89 -0.11 5.90
CA THR A 83 -11.78 -0.02 7.06
C THR A 83 -12.36 -1.41 7.36
N ILE A 84 -12.30 -1.81 8.62
CA ILE A 84 -12.91 -3.04 9.12
C ILE A 84 -13.97 -2.64 10.14
N SER A 85 -15.23 -2.98 9.87
CA SER A 85 -16.36 -2.67 10.72
C SER A 85 -16.92 -3.96 11.31
N THR A 86 -16.86 -4.10 12.63
CA THR A 86 -17.36 -5.25 13.38
C THR A 86 -18.63 -4.86 14.13
N LEU A 87 -19.74 -5.53 13.85
CA LEU A 87 -21.00 -5.42 14.58
C LEU A 87 -21.18 -6.62 15.51
N HIS A 88 -21.40 -6.37 16.79
CA HIS A 88 -21.80 -7.42 17.75
C HIS A 88 -23.32 -7.52 17.79
N LEU A 89 -23.84 -8.71 17.49
CA LEU A 89 -25.26 -9.03 17.52
C LEU A 89 -25.68 -9.50 18.92
N GLN A 90 -26.96 -9.36 19.26
CA GLN A 90 -27.49 -9.66 20.61
C GLN A 90 -27.26 -11.11 21.07
N ASN A 91 -27.11 -12.04 20.14
CA ASN A 91 -26.84 -13.46 20.40
C ASN A 91 -25.33 -13.77 20.58
N GLY A 92 -24.48 -12.76 20.70
CA GLY A 92 -23.03 -12.92 20.79
C GLY A 92 -22.34 -13.20 19.45
N GLN A 93 -23.08 -13.27 18.34
CA GLN A 93 -22.49 -13.35 17.00
C GLN A 93 -21.80 -12.04 16.62
N LYS A 94 -20.80 -12.14 15.76
CA LYS A 94 -20.08 -10.99 15.21
C LYS A 94 -20.21 -11.00 13.70
N GLN A 95 -20.55 -9.84 13.14
CA GLN A 95 -20.55 -9.61 11.72
C GLN A 95 -19.44 -8.62 11.38
N GLU A 96 -18.54 -9.01 10.48
CA GLU A 96 -17.46 -8.17 10.00
C GLU A 96 -17.73 -7.75 8.55
N THR A 97 -17.49 -6.48 8.27
CA THR A 97 -17.51 -5.94 6.90
C THR A 97 -16.23 -5.16 6.65
N ILE A 98 -15.78 -5.14 5.39
CA ILE A 98 -14.55 -4.48 4.98
C ILE A 98 -14.90 -3.49 3.88
N THR A 99 -14.32 -2.30 3.93
CA THR A 99 -14.25 -1.36 2.82
C THR A 99 -12.81 -0.97 2.53
N ARG A 100 -12.54 -0.56 1.28
CA ARG A 100 -11.21 -0.15 0.81
C ARG A 100 -11.34 1.10 -0.06
N GLY A 101 -10.34 1.97 -0.01
CA GLY A 101 -10.26 3.13 -0.88
C GLY A 101 -9.05 4.01 -0.61
N CYS A 102 -9.08 5.24 -1.12
CA CYS A 102 -8.10 6.27 -0.83
C CYS A 102 -8.38 6.91 0.54
N ALA A 103 -7.33 7.31 1.27
CA ALA A 103 -7.49 8.09 2.50
C ALA A 103 -8.04 9.49 2.19
N GLN A 104 -8.95 10.00 3.03
CA GLN A 104 -9.58 11.29 2.82
C GLN A 104 -8.68 12.44 3.29
N GLN A 105 -7.77 12.87 2.43
CA GLN A 105 -6.81 13.94 2.74
C GLN A 105 -7.05 15.23 1.94
N LYS A 106 -8.09 15.23 1.09
CA LYS A 106 -8.49 16.38 0.29
C LYS A 106 -9.15 17.44 1.16
N ASN A 107 -8.47 18.56 1.36
CA ASN A 107 -9.08 19.79 1.86
C ASN A 107 -9.41 20.71 0.67
N THR A 108 -10.64 21.23 0.63
CA THR A 108 -11.08 22.16 -0.42
C THR A 108 -11.34 23.52 0.18
N THR A 109 -10.59 24.52 -0.26
CA THR A 109 -10.75 25.91 0.16
C THR A 109 -11.22 26.78 -1.00
N GLN A 110 -11.90 27.88 -0.69
CA GLN A 110 -12.27 28.90 -1.66
C GLN A 110 -11.29 30.07 -1.50
N VAL A 111 -10.59 30.40 -2.59
CA VAL A 111 -9.62 31.50 -2.59
C VAL A 111 -10.08 32.54 -3.60
N PHE A 112 -10.15 33.79 -3.17
CA PHE A 112 -10.54 34.89 -4.05
C PHE A 112 -9.31 35.41 -4.79
N ARG A 113 -9.21 35.15 -6.09
CA ARG A 113 -8.13 35.61 -6.97
C ARG A 113 -8.75 36.26 -8.21
N ASN A 114 -8.15 37.35 -8.70
CA ASN A 114 -8.60 38.03 -9.93
C ASN A 114 -10.11 38.36 -9.99
N ARG A 115 -10.70 38.79 -8.85
CA ARG A 115 -12.13 39.10 -8.69
C ARG A 115 -13.07 37.89 -8.86
N GLN A 116 -12.55 36.67 -8.80
CA GLN A 116 -13.31 35.43 -8.90
C GLN A 116 -12.98 34.51 -7.71
N TRP A 117 -13.96 33.69 -7.33
CA TRP A 117 -13.76 32.63 -6.36
C TRP A 117 -13.24 31.39 -7.09
N GLU A 118 -12.05 30.94 -6.72
CA GLU A 118 -11.42 29.75 -7.26
C GLU A 118 -11.35 28.67 -6.17
N GLN A 119 -11.64 27.41 -6.53
CA GLN A 119 -11.47 26.27 -5.64
C GLN A 119 -10.03 25.79 -5.66
N GLU A 120 -9.42 25.70 -4.48
CA GLU A 120 -8.08 25.16 -4.30
C GLU A 120 -8.17 23.82 -3.53
N HIS A 121 -7.45 22.80 -4.00
CA HIS A 121 -7.43 21.46 -3.41
C HIS A 121 -6.05 21.20 -2.80
N LEU A 122 -6.01 21.03 -1.49
CA LEU A 122 -4.78 20.80 -0.73
C LEU A 122 -4.82 19.41 -0.10
N VAL A 123 -3.75 18.64 -0.26
CA VAL A 123 -3.59 17.35 0.43
C VAL A 123 -2.95 17.59 1.79
N GLN A 124 -3.61 17.14 2.86
CA GLN A 124 -3.13 17.29 4.23
C GLN A 124 -2.66 15.95 4.80
N GLU A 125 -1.46 15.93 5.39
CA GLU A 125 -0.90 14.77 6.10
C GLU A 125 -1.51 14.66 7.51
N VAL A 126 -2.79 14.27 7.58
CA VAL A 126 -3.54 14.16 8.85
C VAL A 126 -3.51 12.75 9.45
N TYR A 127 -3.05 11.74 8.70
CA TYR A 127 -3.07 10.34 9.10
C TYR A 127 -1.67 9.80 9.35
N LYS A 128 -1.57 8.92 10.34
CA LYS A 128 -0.38 8.10 10.57
C LYS A 128 -0.58 6.75 9.90
N GLU A 129 0.51 6.17 9.45
CA GLU A 129 0.53 4.84 8.83
C GLU A 129 0.45 3.76 9.90
N GLU A 130 -0.78 3.51 10.34
CA GLU A 130 -1.11 2.56 11.39
C GLU A 130 -2.57 2.10 11.28
N CYS A 131 -2.91 1.08 12.07
CA CYS A 131 -4.30 0.71 12.32
C CYS A 131 -4.76 1.27 13.66
N THR A 132 -5.84 2.05 13.63
CA THR A 132 -6.44 2.63 14.82
C THR A 132 -7.88 2.18 14.96
N GLU A 133 -8.25 1.71 16.15
CA GLU A 133 -9.65 1.45 16.50
C GLU A 133 -10.33 2.75 16.89
N ILE A 134 -11.47 3.02 16.27
CA ILE A 134 -12.33 4.17 16.53
C ILE A 134 -13.62 3.63 17.15
N GLN A 135 -14.01 4.22 18.28
CA GLN A 135 -15.30 3.90 18.88
C GLN A 135 -16.42 4.37 17.96
N SER A 136 -17.32 3.44 17.63
CA SER A 136 -18.54 3.77 16.93
C SER A 136 -19.62 4.20 17.92
N ASN A 137 -20.45 5.15 17.51
CA ASN A 137 -21.59 5.63 18.30
C ASN A 137 -22.67 4.56 18.50
N PHE A 138 -22.61 3.44 17.77
CA PHE A 138 -23.52 2.32 17.94
C PHE A 138 -22.99 1.33 18.97
N ALA A 139 -23.78 1.10 20.02
CA ALA A 139 -23.49 0.17 21.10
C ALA A 139 -23.06 -1.21 20.54
N GLY A 140 -21.87 -1.67 20.92
CA GLY A 140 -21.32 -2.96 20.50
C GLY A 140 -20.70 -2.98 19.10
N SER A 141 -20.55 -1.86 18.40
CA SER A 141 -19.81 -1.84 17.13
C SER A 141 -18.41 -1.25 17.26
N LYS A 142 -17.47 -1.81 16.50
CA LYS A 142 -16.06 -1.41 16.46
C LYS A 142 -15.68 -1.09 15.03
N ILE A 143 -14.96 0.00 14.82
CA ILE A 143 -14.45 0.38 13.50
C ILE A 143 -12.93 0.47 13.61
N MET A 144 -12.21 -0.23 12.74
CA MET A 144 -10.77 -0.12 12.63
C MET A 144 -10.42 0.55 11.30
N HIS A 145 -9.61 1.60 11.35
CA HIS A 145 -9.06 2.27 10.17
C HIS A 145 -7.59 1.97 10.07
N CYS A 146 -7.18 1.48 8.92
CA CYS A 146 -5.83 1.08 8.63
C CYS A 146 -5.33 1.89 7.44
N TYR A 147 -4.35 2.76 7.70
CA TYR A 147 -3.72 3.60 6.70
C TYR A 147 -2.37 3.02 6.32
N CYS A 148 -2.06 2.99 5.02
CA CYS A 148 -0.78 2.53 4.50
C CYS A 148 -0.31 3.39 3.34
N ARG A 149 1.00 3.52 3.16
CA ARG A 149 1.63 4.20 2.02
C ARG A 149 2.08 3.19 0.97
N GLY A 150 2.15 3.65 -0.27
CA GLY A 150 2.59 2.86 -1.42
C GLY A 150 1.45 2.24 -2.21
N GLU A 151 1.78 1.85 -3.44
CA GLU A 151 0.83 1.32 -4.41
C GLU A 151 0.11 0.07 -3.88
N LEU A 152 -1.21 0.09 -3.98
CA LEU A 152 -2.08 -1.06 -3.73
C LEU A 152 -1.91 -1.71 -2.33
N CYS A 153 -1.34 -0.98 -1.37
CA CYS A 153 -0.95 -1.51 -0.05
C CYS A 153 -2.14 -2.00 0.80
N ASN A 154 -3.37 -1.58 0.48
CA ASN A 154 -4.58 -1.94 1.19
C ASN A 154 -5.21 -3.28 0.74
N SER A 155 -4.48 -4.11 -0.02
CA SER A 155 -4.84 -5.51 -0.29
C SER A 155 -4.86 -6.35 0.98
N ALA A 156 -3.81 -6.20 1.80
CA ALA A 156 -3.44 -7.12 2.85
C ALA A 156 -4.64 -7.49 3.73
N LYS A 157 -4.93 -8.79 3.82
CA LYS A 157 -5.59 -9.35 5.02
C LYS A 157 -4.57 -9.13 6.14
N TYR A 158 -4.93 -8.43 7.21
CA TYR A 158 -4.01 -8.27 8.34
C TYR A 158 -3.78 -9.66 8.93
N PHE A 159 -2.77 -10.36 8.44
CA PHE A 159 -2.06 -11.32 9.26
C PHE A 159 -1.17 -10.44 10.13
N THR A 160 -1.45 -10.43 11.43
CA THR A 160 -0.44 -10.08 12.43
C THR A 160 0.70 -11.08 12.31
N ALA A 161 1.57 -10.89 11.32
CA ALA A 161 2.82 -11.62 11.23
C ALA A 161 3.69 -11.09 12.37
N ASP A 162 3.82 -11.89 13.43
CA ASP A 162 4.68 -11.54 14.54
C ASP A 162 6.10 -11.32 13.98
N ARG A 163 6.63 -10.10 14.15
CA ARG A 163 8.00 -9.73 13.74
C ARG A 163 9.04 -10.72 14.28
N LYS A 164 8.77 -11.36 15.41
CA LYS A 164 9.60 -12.42 16.00
C LYS A 164 9.68 -13.66 15.10
N LEU A 165 8.57 -14.04 14.46
CA LEU A 165 8.49 -15.21 13.58
C LEU A 165 9.25 -14.99 12.26
N ILE A 166 9.15 -13.79 11.69
CA ILE A 166 9.89 -13.42 10.47
C ILE A 166 11.40 -13.37 10.76
N SER A 167 11.79 -12.76 11.88
CA SER A 167 13.21 -12.74 12.29
C SER A 167 13.74 -14.16 12.52
N ALA A 168 13.00 -14.99 13.27
CA ALA A 168 13.41 -16.37 13.54
C ALA A 168 13.56 -17.22 12.28
N THR A 169 12.68 -17.05 11.29
CA THR A 169 12.76 -17.79 10.01
C THR A 169 13.97 -17.36 9.17
N ILE A 170 14.27 -16.05 9.10
CA ILE A 170 15.47 -15.55 8.42
C ILE A 170 16.75 -16.06 9.09
N PHE A 171 16.80 -16.06 10.43
CA PHE A 171 17.94 -16.61 11.19
C PHE A 171 18.13 -18.12 10.97
N LEU A 172 17.03 -18.89 10.96
CA LEU A 172 17.11 -20.33 10.69
C LEU A 172 17.61 -20.61 9.27
N PHE A 173 17.08 -19.89 8.27
CA PHE A 173 17.43 -20.10 6.87
C PHE A 173 18.90 -19.76 6.59
N SER A 174 19.38 -18.65 7.17
CA SER A 174 20.80 -18.24 7.06
C SER A 174 21.74 -19.21 7.78
N ALA A 175 21.36 -19.76 8.94
CA ALA A 175 22.14 -20.81 9.60
C ALA A 175 22.24 -22.07 8.74
N ILE A 176 21.12 -22.56 8.17
CA ILE A 176 21.11 -23.75 7.31
C ILE A 176 21.99 -23.55 6.07
N LEU A 177 21.96 -22.37 5.45
CA LEU A 177 22.80 -22.06 4.28
C LEU A 177 24.30 -21.97 4.62
N LEU A 178 24.65 -21.55 5.84
CA LEU A 178 26.03 -21.55 6.33
C LEU A 178 26.52 -22.97 6.63
N PHE A 179 25.68 -23.82 7.23
CA PHE A 179 26.04 -25.22 7.52
C PHE A 179 26.08 -26.12 6.28
N ASN A 180 25.36 -25.78 5.21
CA ASN A 180 25.36 -26.54 3.96
C ASN A 180 26.44 -26.08 2.95
N ASN A 181 27.14 -24.96 3.21
CA ASN A 181 28.25 -24.44 2.38
C ASN A 181 29.63 -24.62 3.04
N ILE A 182 29.71 -25.35 4.16
CA ILE A 182 30.93 -25.81 4.82
C ILE A 182 31.03 -27.32 4.62
#